data_AF-A0A9D4F7A1-F1
#
_entry.id   AF-A0A9D4F7A1-F1
#
_cell.length_a   1.000
_cell.length_b   1.000
_cell.length_c   1.000
_cell.angle_alpha   90.00
_cell.angle_beta   90.00
_cell.angle_gamma   90.00
#
_symmetry.space_group_name_H-M   'P 1'
#
loop_
_entity.id
_entity.type
_entity.pdbx_description
1 polymer ?
#
loop_
_entity_poly.entity_id
_entity_poly.type
_entity_poly.pdbx_seq_one_letter_code
_entity_poly.pdbx_strand_id
1 'polypeptide(L)'
;MPKNMFTNNSELRHLDLSDNFLIQIDFKFEHLIKLQLLDLGGNGFRVLNVDMFLQCESILQYQNGTNSISYIAGDSKLDVILHKNPMECKCDDIFITSVEWIENSGFVRDDELLPVCSLDNKAIVISKTASKKTKDYCHLIEVRRIALIVGIVSASILVVCVIIVIIWRRRLNKKNALERFVKKIKVGDKLKNLIFLSFCNEDGDYVLENIFPRMKEEVSLALECDRNLVCCGEFNFKPGVSVCIEAMRCIEESSVIIFVVSKIFCEKSWCKMEVDTANAMRKPAILLMLEKVKLEEMTPYILKLFNRYTRASWVKDQNGGHPHPPWPVIITSVLELGSSFNVENQTREEYMSEQYVADSNANDVSI
;
A
#
# COMPACT_ATOMS: atom_id res chain seq x y z
N MET A 1 -40.30 -22.48 36.43
CA MET A 1 -41.27 -23.39 37.09
C MET A 1 -40.61 -24.14 38.25
N PRO A 2 -41.36 -24.63 39.26
CA PRO A 2 -40.80 -25.44 40.34
C PRO A 2 -40.18 -26.75 39.84
N LYS A 3 -38.99 -27.12 40.36
CA LYS A 3 -38.20 -28.26 39.84
C LYS A 3 -38.88 -29.63 39.98
N ASN A 4 -39.75 -29.78 40.98
CA ASN A 4 -40.35 -31.07 41.35
C ASN A 4 -41.86 -31.14 41.04
N MET A 5 -42.35 -30.32 40.12
CA MET A 5 -43.80 -30.17 39.92
C MET A 5 -44.49 -31.47 39.45
N PHE A 6 -43.76 -32.35 38.76
CA PHE A 6 -44.31 -33.58 38.17
C PHE A 6 -43.83 -34.87 38.86
N THR A 7 -43.12 -34.80 40.00
CA THR A 7 -42.46 -35.99 40.59
C THR A 7 -43.40 -37.14 40.93
N ASN A 8 -44.66 -36.84 41.25
CA ASN A 8 -45.65 -37.84 41.63
C ASN A 8 -46.66 -38.17 40.51
N ASN A 9 -46.42 -37.69 39.28
CA ASN A 9 -47.37 -37.84 38.17
C ASN A 9 -46.82 -38.79 37.09
N SER A 10 -46.80 -40.10 37.37
CA SER A 10 -46.30 -41.12 36.45
C SER A 10 -47.23 -41.45 35.28
N GLU A 11 -48.48 -40.99 35.34
CA GLU A 11 -49.52 -41.25 34.33
C GLU A 11 -49.66 -40.12 33.31
N LEU A 12 -48.86 -39.06 33.40
CA LEU A 12 -48.95 -37.91 32.52
C LEU A 12 -48.63 -38.31 31.08
N ARG A 13 -49.61 -38.08 30.18
CA ARG A 13 -49.47 -38.34 28.74
C ARG A 13 -49.22 -37.08 27.93
N HIS A 14 -49.92 -35.99 28.24
CA HIS A 14 -49.79 -34.72 27.51
C HIS A 14 -49.36 -33.62 28.48
N LEU A 15 -48.30 -32.89 28.12
CA LEU A 15 -47.80 -31.74 28.85
C LEU A 15 -47.72 -30.55 27.89
N ASP A 16 -48.65 -29.60 28.04
CA ASP A 16 -48.69 -28.37 27.26
C ASP A 16 -48.03 -27.22 28.06
N LEU A 17 -46.95 -26.69 27.51
CA LEU A 17 -46.19 -25.56 28.04
C LEU A 17 -46.04 -24.46 26.96
N SER A 18 -46.88 -24.47 25.94
CA SER A 18 -46.85 -23.50 24.85
C SER A 18 -47.14 -22.07 25.35
N ASP A 19 -46.62 -21.06 24.66
CA ASP A 19 -46.90 -19.63 24.90
C ASP A 19 -46.64 -19.16 26.37
N ASN A 20 -45.66 -19.75 27.05
CA ASN A 20 -45.32 -19.46 28.46
C ASN A 20 -44.03 -18.63 28.64
N PHE A 21 -43.49 -18.04 27.57
CA PHE A 21 -42.24 -17.26 27.58
C PHE A 21 -41.02 -18.03 28.13
N LEU A 22 -41.02 -19.36 28.07
CA LEU A 22 -39.94 -20.20 28.58
C LEU A 22 -38.68 -20.01 27.73
N ILE A 23 -37.54 -19.77 28.36
CA ILE A 23 -36.24 -19.64 27.67
C ILE A 23 -35.42 -20.93 27.83
N GLN A 24 -35.70 -21.72 28.86
CA GLN A 24 -35.06 -23.00 29.18
C GLN A 24 -36.02 -23.90 29.99
N ILE A 25 -35.72 -25.20 30.05
CA ILE A 25 -36.44 -26.18 30.89
C ILE A 25 -35.58 -26.52 32.12
N ASP A 26 -36.04 -26.11 33.30
CA ASP A 26 -35.30 -26.27 34.57
C ASP A 26 -35.84 -27.40 35.48
N PHE A 27 -36.93 -28.06 35.07
CA PHE A 27 -37.53 -29.16 35.82
C PHE A 27 -37.16 -30.50 35.20
N LYS A 28 -37.23 -31.55 36.02
CA LYS A 28 -36.97 -32.91 35.58
C LYS A 28 -38.25 -33.59 35.13
N PHE A 29 -38.21 -34.22 33.96
CA PHE A 29 -39.32 -34.99 33.40
C PHE A 29 -38.90 -36.36 32.82
N GLU A 30 -37.63 -36.75 32.99
CA GLU A 30 -37.10 -38.08 32.59
C GLU A 30 -37.92 -39.27 33.14
N HIS A 31 -38.58 -39.11 34.28
CA HIS A 31 -39.43 -40.14 34.90
C HIS A 31 -40.82 -40.29 34.27
N LEU A 32 -41.23 -39.37 33.39
CA LEU A 32 -42.55 -39.37 32.73
C LEU A 32 -42.59 -40.33 31.54
N ILE A 33 -42.37 -41.62 31.79
CA ILE A 33 -42.25 -42.67 30.77
C ILE A 33 -43.50 -42.85 29.88
N LYS A 34 -44.68 -42.42 30.35
CA LYS A 34 -45.96 -42.45 29.61
C LYS A 34 -46.22 -41.20 28.79
N LEU A 35 -45.31 -40.22 28.79
CA LEU A 35 -45.48 -38.96 28.06
C LEU A 35 -45.49 -39.23 26.54
N GLN A 36 -46.56 -38.76 25.90
CA GLN A 36 -46.84 -38.88 24.46
C GLN A 36 -46.71 -37.53 23.76
N LEU A 37 -47.01 -36.42 24.42
CA LEU A 37 -46.93 -35.06 23.86
C LEU A 37 -46.30 -34.09 24.85
N LEU A 38 -45.30 -33.34 24.40
CA LEU A 38 -44.69 -32.20 25.09
C LEU A 38 -44.75 -30.95 24.18
N ASP A 39 -45.69 -30.06 24.41
CA ASP A 39 -45.79 -28.82 23.64
C ASP A 39 -44.95 -27.71 24.27
N LEU A 40 -43.94 -27.23 23.52
CA LEU A 40 -43.04 -26.13 23.89
C LEU A 40 -43.11 -24.99 22.87
N GLY A 41 -44.13 -24.96 22.01
CA GLY A 41 -44.30 -23.95 20.97
C GLY A 41 -44.50 -22.54 21.52
N GLY A 42 -44.12 -21.52 20.76
CA GLY A 42 -44.42 -20.12 21.12
C GLY A 42 -43.69 -19.58 22.36
N ASN A 43 -42.56 -20.21 22.71
CA ASN A 43 -41.73 -19.81 23.83
C ASN A 43 -40.52 -18.96 23.36
N GLY A 44 -39.54 -18.75 24.25
CA GLY A 44 -38.33 -17.96 24.02
C GLY A 44 -37.06 -18.80 23.80
N PHE A 45 -37.17 -20.06 23.39
CA PHE A 45 -36.01 -20.94 23.24
C PHE A 45 -35.12 -20.49 22.06
N ARG A 46 -33.87 -20.10 22.35
CA ARG A 46 -32.85 -19.79 21.33
C ARG A 46 -32.03 -21.00 20.91
N VAL A 47 -31.76 -21.90 21.86
CA VAL A 47 -31.00 -23.13 21.67
C VAL A 47 -31.68 -24.21 22.49
N LEU A 48 -31.71 -25.43 21.98
CA LEU A 48 -32.16 -26.58 22.74
C LEU A 48 -31.02 -27.03 23.66
N ASN A 49 -31.26 -27.02 24.97
CA ASN A 49 -30.23 -27.41 25.93
C ASN A 49 -30.02 -28.93 25.88
N VAL A 50 -28.75 -29.37 26.00
CA VAL A 50 -28.32 -30.76 26.17
C VAL A 50 -29.13 -31.47 27.26
N ASP A 51 -29.40 -30.81 28.38
CA ASP A 51 -30.19 -31.41 29.47
C ASP A 51 -31.62 -31.76 29.06
N MET A 52 -32.21 -30.99 28.14
CA MET A 52 -33.55 -31.28 27.62
C MET A 52 -33.50 -32.50 26.69
N PHE A 53 -32.49 -32.56 25.82
CA PHE A 53 -32.28 -33.69 24.91
C PHE A 53 -32.10 -35.00 25.65
N LEU A 54 -31.28 -35.02 26.71
CA LEU A 54 -31.02 -36.22 27.50
C LEU A 54 -32.29 -36.75 28.19
N GLN A 55 -33.15 -35.85 28.69
CA GLN A 55 -34.41 -36.24 29.32
C GLN A 55 -35.40 -36.82 28.30
N CYS A 56 -35.52 -36.20 27.12
CA CYS A 56 -36.33 -36.74 26.03
C CYS A 56 -35.80 -38.09 25.54
N GLU A 57 -34.47 -38.22 25.39
CA GLU A 57 -33.84 -39.47 24.98
C GLU A 57 -34.07 -40.60 26.00
N SER A 58 -34.00 -40.31 27.29
CA SER A 58 -34.31 -41.29 28.35
C SER A 58 -35.72 -41.87 28.21
N ILE A 59 -36.72 -41.01 27.98
CA ILE A 59 -38.11 -41.42 27.76
C ILE A 59 -38.22 -42.28 26.48
N LEU A 60 -37.60 -41.84 25.40
CA LEU A 60 -37.62 -42.56 24.12
C LEU A 60 -36.95 -43.94 24.21
N GLN A 61 -35.81 -44.04 24.90
CA GLN A 61 -35.13 -45.32 25.13
C GLN A 61 -36.00 -46.28 25.93
N TYR A 62 -36.70 -45.79 26.97
CA TYR A 62 -37.64 -46.60 27.73
C TYR A 62 -38.80 -47.11 26.85
N GLN A 63 -39.45 -46.21 26.10
CA GLN A 63 -40.55 -46.54 25.21
C GLN A 63 -40.16 -47.53 24.10
N ASN A 64 -38.92 -47.45 23.60
CA ASN A 64 -38.38 -48.36 22.59
C ASN A 64 -37.91 -49.71 23.16
N GLY A 65 -37.45 -49.74 24.42
CA GLY A 65 -36.87 -50.94 25.07
C GLY A 65 -37.89 -51.91 25.65
N THR A 66 -39.14 -51.48 25.86
CA THR A 66 -40.21 -52.36 26.32
C THR A 66 -40.75 -53.22 25.18
N ASN A 67 -40.20 -54.43 25.00
CA ASN A 67 -40.82 -55.54 24.25
C ASN A 67 -42.06 -56.12 24.98
N SER A 68 -42.79 -55.31 25.74
CA SER A 68 -43.98 -55.76 26.46
C SER A 68 -45.17 -55.76 25.51
N ILE A 69 -45.75 -56.96 25.34
CA ILE A 69 -46.89 -57.38 24.51
C ILE A 69 -48.20 -56.68 24.96
N SER A 70 -48.18 -55.36 25.00
CA SER A 70 -49.32 -54.47 25.30
C SER A 70 -49.19 -53.12 24.61
N TYR A 71 -48.15 -52.90 23.80
CA TYR A 71 -48.13 -51.81 22.84
C TYR A 71 -49.03 -52.20 21.66
N ILE A 72 -50.31 -51.87 21.80
CA ILE A 72 -51.24 -51.86 20.68
C ILE A 72 -50.65 -50.92 19.63
N ALA A 73 -50.49 -51.42 18.40
CA ALA A 73 -50.14 -50.60 17.25
C ALA A 73 -51.12 -49.41 17.17
N GLY A 74 -50.69 -48.24 17.65
CA GLY A 74 -51.54 -47.05 17.78
C GLY A 74 -51.13 -46.03 18.85
N ASP A 75 -50.42 -46.41 19.93
CA ASP A 75 -49.94 -45.45 20.93
C ASP A 75 -48.66 -44.73 20.44
N SER A 76 -48.72 -43.41 20.32
CA SER A 76 -47.69 -42.57 19.70
C SER A 76 -46.40 -42.52 20.53
N LYS A 77 -45.23 -42.59 19.86
CA LYS A 77 -43.91 -42.23 20.41
C LYS A 77 -43.96 -40.79 20.93
N LEU A 78 -43.18 -40.44 21.97
CA LEU A 78 -43.09 -39.07 22.48
C LEU A 78 -42.91 -38.08 21.34
N ASP A 79 -43.89 -37.20 21.20
CA ASP A 79 -43.90 -36.07 20.29
C ASP A 79 -43.56 -34.81 21.08
N VAL A 80 -42.70 -33.97 20.53
CA VAL A 80 -42.39 -32.67 21.16
C VAL A 80 -42.77 -31.60 20.12
N ILE A 81 -43.15 -30.39 20.53
CA ILE A 81 -43.48 -29.29 19.60
C ILE A 81 -42.58 -28.11 19.93
N LEU A 82 -41.83 -27.60 18.94
CA LEU A 82 -40.82 -26.54 19.14
C LEU A 82 -41.02 -25.32 18.23
N HIS A 83 -42.09 -25.28 17.44
CA HIS A 83 -42.31 -24.19 16.50
C HIS A 83 -42.54 -22.84 17.17
N LYS A 84 -42.43 -21.75 16.41
CA LYS A 84 -42.62 -20.37 16.91
C LYS A 84 -41.66 -20.01 18.07
N ASN A 85 -40.50 -20.66 18.13
CA ASN A 85 -39.42 -20.27 19.02
C ASN A 85 -38.34 -19.51 18.23
N PRO A 86 -37.73 -18.44 18.79
CA PRO A 86 -36.72 -17.64 18.11
C PRO A 86 -35.34 -18.32 18.14
N MET A 87 -35.21 -19.47 17.48
CA MET A 87 -34.01 -20.28 17.52
C MET A 87 -32.85 -19.65 16.72
N GLU A 88 -31.63 -19.77 17.24
CA GLU A 88 -30.39 -19.33 16.58
C GLU A 88 -29.59 -20.56 16.16
N CYS A 89 -29.26 -20.68 14.86
CA CYS A 89 -28.36 -21.74 14.42
C CYS A 89 -26.91 -21.31 14.66
N LYS A 90 -26.05 -22.28 14.94
CA LYS A 90 -24.61 -22.07 15.11
C LYS A 90 -23.80 -23.04 14.26
N CYS A 91 -22.59 -22.62 13.89
CA CYS A 91 -21.61 -23.45 13.22
C CYS A 91 -20.67 -24.14 14.23
N ASP A 92 -21.25 -24.74 15.27
CA ASP A 92 -20.52 -25.51 16.27
C ASP A 92 -21.07 -26.94 16.37
N ASP A 93 -20.24 -27.87 16.82
CA ASP A 93 -20.60 -29.28 16.86
C ASP A 93 -21.78 -29.55 17.79
N ILE A 94 -21.91 -28.78 18.88
CA ILE A 94 -22.98 -28.93 19.87
C ILE A 94 -24.35 -28.67 19.22
N PHE A 95 -24.47 -27.57 18.48
CA PHE A 95 -25.69 -27.23 17.77
C PHE A 95 -25.99 -28.24 16.66
N ILE A 96 -24.98 -28.69 15.91
CA ILE A 96 -25.20 -29.68 14.86
C ILE A 96 -25.67 -31.02 15.44
N THR A 97 -25.05 -31.50 16.52
CA THR A 97 -25.51 -32.71 17.22
C THR A 97 -26.93 -32.56 17.74
N SER A 98 -27.29 -31.36 18.22
CA SER A 98 -28.65 -31.03 18.66
C SER A 98 -29.67 -31.15 17.52
N VAL A 99 -29.33 -30.67 16.33
CA VAL A 99 -30.17 -30.80 15.13
C VAL A 99 -30.24 -32.25 14.64
N GLU A 100 -29.12 -32.98 14.63
CA GLU A 100 -29.08 -34.40 14.27
C GLU A 100 -29.94 -35.27 15.19
N TRP A 101 -29.98 -34.94 16.49
CA TRP A 101 -30.90 -35.58 17.42
C TRP A 101 -32.37 -35.35 17.03
N ILE A 102 -32.74 -34.11 16.70
CA ILE A 102 -34.12 -33.78 16.28
C ILE A 102 -34.49 -34.57 15.01
N GLU A 103 -33.58 -34.65 14.03
CA GLU A 103 -33.74 -35.41 12.80
C GLU A 103 -33.98 -36.91 13.06
N ASN A 104 -33.20 -37.50 13.98
CA ASN A 104 -33.23 -38.94 14.27
C ASN A 104 -34.35 -39.35 15.26
N SER A 105 -34.84 -38.41 16.08
CA SER A 105 -35.86 -38.69 17.10
C SER A 105 -37.22 -39.07 16.48
N GLY A 106 -37.51 -38.65 15.24
CA GLY A 106 -38.81 -38.88 14.59
C GLY A 106 -39.92 -37.92 15.05
N PHE A 107 -39.56 -36.92 15.88
CA PHE A 107 -40.35 -35.75 16.27
C PHE A 107 -40.85 -34.93 15.07
N VAL A 108 -40.06 -34.87 14.01
CA VAL A 108 -40.35 -34.02 12.86
C VAL A 108 -41.38 -34.73 11.96
N ARG A 109 -42.68 -34.50 12.22
CA ARG A 109 -43.74 -34.82 11.25
C ARG A 109 -43.72 -33.79 10.13
N ASP A 110 -43.70 -34.26 8.88
CA ASP A 110 -43.63 -33.41 7.68
C ASP A 110 -44.91 -32.56 7.47
N ASP A 111 -45.98 -32.81 8.24
CA ASP A 111 -47.29 -32.14 8.11
C ASP A 111 -47.54 -31.00 9.13
N GLU A 112 -46.62 -30.73 10.06
CA GLU A 112 -46.77 -29.71 11.12
C GLU A 112 -45.77 -28.54 10.98
N LEU A 113 -46.07 -27.39 11.60
CA LEU A 113 -45.18 -26.21 11.59
C LEU A 113 -43.78 -26.62 12.10
N LEU A 114 -42.79 -26.67 11.21
CA LEU A 114 -41.42 -27.04 11.58
C LEU A 114 -40.71 -25.92 12.36
N PRO A 115 -39.83 -26.26 13.31
CA PRO A 115 -39.00 -25.26 13.96
C PRO A 115 -38.04 -24.63 12.95
N VAL A 116 -37.79 -23.33 13.11
CA VAL A 116 -36.91 -22.55 12.24
C VAL A 116 -35.86 -21.86 13.09
N CYS A 117 -34.61 -21.97 12.69
CA CYS A 117 -33.51 -21.22 13.30
C CYS A 117 -32.92 -20.19 12.32
N SER A 118 -32.26 -19.16 12.83
CA SER A 118 -31.62 -18.11 12.02
C SER A 118 -30.09 -18.21 12.10
N LEU A 119 -29.40 -18.13 10.96
CA LEU A 119 -27.93 -18.09 10.84
C LEU A 119 -27.54 -17.05 9.79
N ASP A 120 -26.77 -16.03 10.16
CA ASP A 120 -26.39 -14.91 9.25
C ASP A 120 -27.60 -14.30 8.50
N ASN A 121 -28.70 -14.04 9.22
CA ASN A 121 -30.00 -13.57 8.68
C ASN A 121 -30.68 -14.53 7.70
N LYS A 122 -30.23 -15.79 7.61
CA LYS A 122 -30.87 -16.84 6.83
C LYS A 122 -31.68 -17.75 7.74
N ALA A 123 -32.97 -17.87 7.45
CA ALA A 123 -33.85 -18.84 8.10
C ALA A 123 -33.56 -20.26 7.58
N ILE A 124 -33.30 -21.19 8.50
CA ILE A 124 -33.08 -22.61 8.25
C ILE A 124 -34.19 -23.38 8.93
N VAL A 125 -34.96 -24.12 8.12
CA VAL A 125 -36.01 -25.02 8.62
C VAL A 125 -35.35 -26.29 9.16
N ILE A 126 -35.65 -26.64 10.40
CA ILE A 126 -35.18 -27.86 11.06
C ILE A 126 -36.05 -29.03 10.59
N SER A 127 -35.70 -29.58 9.43
CA SER A 127 -36.27 -30.80 8.86
C SER A 127 -35.23 -31.94 8.83
N LYS A 128 -35.57 -33.11 8.27
CA LYS A 128 -34.68 -34.29 8.13
C LYS A 128 -33.35 -34.07 7.39
N THR A 129 -33.11 -32.87 6.86
CA THR A 129 -31.90 -32.49 6.10
C THR A 129 -31.23 -31.22 6.63
N ALA A 130 -31.66 -30.73 7.79
CA ALA A 130 -31.22 -29.49 8.39
C ALA A 130 -29.76 -29.54 8.85
N SER A 131 -29.30 -30.65 9.42
CA SER A 131 -27.91 -30.84 9.86
C SER A 131 -26.95 -30.68 8.68
N LYS A 132 -27.22 -31.39 7.57
CA LYS A 132 -26.45 -31.30 6.33
C LYS A 132 -26.50 -29.90 5.73
N LYS A 133 -27.68 -29.30 5.59
CA LYS A 133 -27.84 -27.93 5.06
C LYS A 133 -27.10 -26.89 5.90
N THR A 134 -27.11 -27.04 7.22
CA THR A 134 -26.40 -26.15 8.14
C THR A 134 -24.89 -26.32 7.99
N LYS A 135 -24.38 -27.56 8.00
CA LYS A 135 -22.96 -27.88 7.75
C LYS A 135 -22.46 -27.31 6.41
N ASP A 136 -23.20 -27.53 5.33
CA ASP A 136 -22.85 -27.03 3.99
C ASP A 136 -22.80 -25.48 3.97
N TYR A 137 -23.75 -24.82 4.64
CA TYR A 137 -23.79 -23.36 4.74
C TYR A 137 -22.63 -22.81 5.59
N CYS A 138 -22.32 -23.44 6.71
CA CYS A 138 -21.18 -23.10 7.56
C CYS A 138 -19.85 -23.24 6.80
N HIS A 139 -19.69 -24.33 6.05
CA HIS A 139 -18.52 -24.53 5.20
C HIS A 139 -18.41 -23.43 4.12
N LEU A 140 -19.53 -23.04 3.50
CA LEU A 140 -19.55 -21.96 2.52
C LEU A 140 -19.13 -20.60 3.13
N ILE A 141 -19.55 -20.30 4.36
CA ILE A 141 -19.15 -19.07 5.08
C ILE A 141 -17.63 -19.04 5.27
N GLU A 142 -17.04 -20.13 5.74
CA GLU A 142 -15.59 -20.23 5.99
C GLU A 142 -14.78 -20.16 4.70
N VAL A 143 -15.19 -20.89 3.65
CA VAL A 143 -14.54 -20.82 2.34
C VAL A 143 -14.59 -19.40 1.78
N ARG A 144 -15.74 -18.71 1.89
CA ARG A 144 -15.88 -17.32 1.44
C ARG A 144 -14.96 -16.38 2.21
N ARG A 145 -14.85 -16.54 3.53
CA ARG A 145 -13.95 -15.74 4.38
C ARG A 145 -12.48 -15.93 3.97
N ILE A 146 -12.04 -17.18 3.82
CA ILE A 146 -10.68 -17.51 3.40
C ILE A 146 -10.40 -16.96 2.00
N ALA A 147 -11.34 -17.14 1.05
CA ALA A 147 -11.20 -16.63 -0.31
C ALA A 147 -11.04 -15.10 -0.37
N LEU A 148 -11.77 -14.35 0.46
CA LEU A 148 -11.62 -12.90 0.56
C LEU A 148 -10.23 -12.50 1.08
N ILE A 149 -9.74 -13.17 2.12
CA ILE A 149 -8.41 -12.90 2.70
C ILE A 149 -7.32 -13.18 1.66
N VAL A 150 -7.37 -14.34 1.00
CA VAL A 150 -6.41 -14.71 -0.05
C VAL A 150 -6.47 -13.73 -1.23
N GLY A 151 -7.67 -13.27 -1.61
CA GLY A 151 -7.84 -12.24 -2.63
C GLY A 151 -7.14 -10.91 -2.26
N ILE A 152 -7.29 -10.44 -1.03
CA ILE A 152 -6.65 -9.20 -0.56
C ILE A 152 -5.13 -9.35 -0.51
N VAL A 153 -4.63 -10.46 0.02
CA VAL A 153 -3.18 -10.73 0.13
C VAL A 153 -2.54 -10.82 -1.25
N SER A 154 -3.14 -11.56 -2.18
CA SER A 154 -2.64 -11.69 -3.55
C SER A 154 -2.65 -10.35 -4.30
N ALA A 155 -3.72 -9.55 -4.19
CA ALA A 155 -3.77 -8.21 -4.76
C ALA A 155 -2.67 -7.29 -4.20
N SER A 156 -2.43 -7.35 -2.88
CA SER A 156 -1.39 -6.57 -2.22
C SER A 156 0.01 -6.94 -2.71
N ILE A 157 0.29 -8.24 -2.88
CA ILE A 157 1.55 -8.73 -3.45
C ILE A 157 1.74 -8.23 -4.88
N LEU A 158 0.69 -8.27 -5.71
CA LEU A 158 0.75 -7.76 -7.08
C LEU A 158 1.09 -6.27 -7.13
N VAL A 159 0.48 -5.45 -6.26
CA VAL A 159 0.79 -4.01 -6.17
C VAL A 159 2.25 -3.77 -5.81
N VAL A 160 2.78 -4.51 -4.81
CA VAL A 160 4.19 -4.40 -4.42
C VAL A 160 5.12 -4.80 -5.57
N CYS A 161 4.83 -5.90 -6.27
CA CYS A 161 5.59 -6.32 -7.44
C CYS A 161 5.61 -5.26 -8.54
N VAL A 162 4.47 -4.63 -8.84
CA VAL A 162 4.37 -3.53 -9.82
C VAL A 162 5.22 -2.34 -9.40
N ILE A 163 5.18 -1.94 -8.12
CA ILE A 163 6.01 -0.84 -7.59
C ILE A 163 7.51 -1.16 -7.76
N ILE A 164 7.92 -2.40 -7.43
CA ILE A 164 9.31 -2.85 -7.60
C ILE A 164 9.72 -2.76 -9.07
N VAL A 165 8.89 -3.22 -9.99
CA VAL A 165 9.16 -3.15 -11.44
C VAL A 165 9.29 -1.70 -11.92
N ILE A 166 8.42 -0.79 -11.45
CA ILE A 166 8.49 0.64 -11.79
C ILE A 166 9.81 1.25 -11.28
N ILE A 167 10.18 0.98 -10.03
CA ILE A 167 11.45 1.49 -9.45
C ILE A 167 12.64 0.93 -10.23
N TRP A 168 12.64 -0.38 -10.53
CA TRP A 168 13.71 -1.03 -11.26
C TRP A 168 13.85 -0.47 -12.68
N ARG A 169 12.75 -0.32 -13.42
CA ARG A 169 12.74 0.32 -14.74
C ARG A 169 13.25 1.76 -14.69
N ARG A 170 12.82 2.56 -13.70
CA ARG A 170 13.31 3.93 -13.52
C ARG A 170 14.82 3.97 -13.27
N ARG A 171 15.35 3.08 -12.43
CA ARG A 171 16.79 2.96 -12.18
C ARG A 171 17.56 2.56 -13.44
N LEU A 172 17.06 1.58 -14.18
CA LEU A 172 17.67 1.13 -15.42
C LEU A 172 17.68 2.23 -16.49
N ASN A 173 16.56 2.95 -16.64
CA ASN A 173 16.47 4.06 -17.59
C ASN A 173 17.44 5.19 -17.25
N LYS A 174 17.59 5.55 -15.97
CA LYS A 174 18.58 6.54 -15.52
C LYS A 174 20.01 6.10 -15.83
N LYS A 175 20.36 4.84 -15.52
CA LYS A 175 21.68 4.28 -15.84
C LYS A 175 21.95 4.31 -17.35
N ASN A 176 21.02 3.84 -18.16
CA ASN A 176 21.15 3.84 -19.61
C ASN A 176 21.21 5.26 -20.20
N ALA A 177 20.50 6.23 -19.61
CA ALA A 177 20.58 7.64 -20.00
C ALA A 177 21.95 8.25 -19.70
N LEU A 178 22.51 7.94 -18.53
CA LEU A 178 23.86 8.37 -18.13
C LEU A 178 24.93 7.77 -19.06
N GLU A 179 24.86 6.47 -19.33
CA GLU A 179 25.80 5.81 -20.26
C GLU A 179 25.74 6.40 -21.67
N ARG A 180 24.53 6.65 -22.19
CA ARG A 180 24.36 7.33 -23.49
C ARG A 180 24.91 8.76 -23.47
N PHE A 181 24.70 9.49 -22.39
CA PHE A 181 25.21 10.85 -22.23
C PHE A 181 26.75 10.88 -22.22
N VAL A 182 27.38 10.05 -21.39
CA VAL A 182 28.84 9.91 -21.33
C VAL A 182 29.42 9.48 -22.68
N LYS A 183 28.78 8.53 -23.38
CA LYS A 183 29.21 8.11 -24.71
C LYS A 183 29.15 9.26 -25.73
N LYS A 184 28.10 10.09 -25.72
CA LYS A 184 28.01 11.28 -26.60
C LYS A 184 29.13 12.28 -26.32
N ILE A 185 29.46 12.51 -25.05
CA ILE A 185 30.56 13.40 -24.64
C ILE A 185 31.89 12.88 -25.17
N LYS A 186 32.19 11.59 -24.98
CA LYS A 186 33.41 10.92 -25.45
C LYS A 186 33.58 11.01 -26.97
N VAL A 187 32.50 10.83 -27.73
CA VAL A 187 32.51 10.85 -29.20
C VAL A 187 32.65 12.26 -29.78
N GLY A 188 32.52 13.32 -28.97
CA GLY A 188 32.62 14.69 -29.46
C GLY A 188 31.30 15.29 -29.93
N ASP A 189 30.16 14.65 -29.65
CA ASP A 189 28.85 15.06 -30.18
C ASP A 189 28.31 16.28 -29.42
N LYS A 190 28.04 17.38 -30.16
CA LYS A 190 27.30 18.63 -29.84
C LYS A 190 27.55 19.38 -28.52
N LEU A 191 28.06 18.72 -27.47
CA LEU A 191 28.31 19.31 -26.17
C LEU A 191 29.60 20.13 -26.23
N LYS A 192 29.44 21.43 -25.98
CA LYS A 192 30.54 22.38 -25.88
C LYS A 192 31.21 22.26 -24.51
N ASN A 193 30.44 22.46 -23.43
CA ASN A 193 30.95 22.38 -22.06
C ASN A 193 30.07 21.47 -21.19
N LEU A 194 30.69 20.67 -20.32
CA LEU A 194 29.99 19.94 -19.27
C LEU A 194 29.71 20.86 -18.09
N ILE A 195 30.73 21.59 -17.65
CA ILE A 195 30.71 22.42 -16.44
C ILE A 195 31.00 23.87 -16.79
N PHE A 196 30.25 24.80 -16.23
CA PHE A 196 30.68 26.19 -16.04
C PHE A 196 31.07 26.39 -14.57
N LEU A 197 32.32 26.80 -14.33
CA LEU A 197 32.79 27.16 -12.99
C LEU A 197 32.62 28.67 -12.80
N SER A 198 31.60 29.06 -12.04
CA SER A 198 31.30 30.46 -11.70
C SER A 198 31.85 30.77 -10.31
N PHE A 199 32.65 31.82 -10.21
CA PHE A 199 33.28 32.28 -8.96
C PHE A 199 33.44 33.81 -9.02
N CYS A 200 33.71 34.41 -7.86
CA CYS A 200 33.97 35.84 -7.77
C CYS A 200 35.42 36.14 -8.16
N ASN A 201 35.67 37.21 -8.91
CA ASN A 201 37.03 37.54 -9.37
C ASN A 201 38.03 37.72 -8.21
N GLU A 202 37.57 38.23 -7.06
CA GLU A 202 38.39 38.37 -5.85
C GLU A 202 38.83 37.02 -5.25
N ASP A 203 38.12 35.94 -5.54
CA ASP A 203 38.52 34.57 -5.19
C ASP A 203 39.31 33.88 -6.33
N GLY A 204 39.54 34.58 -7.44
CA GLY A 204 40.00 34.01 -8.70
C GLY A 204 41.34 33.31 -8.62
N ASP A 205 42.38 33.99 -8.10
CA ASP A 205 43.72 33.41 -7.96
C ASP A 205 43.66 32.07 -7.22
N TYR A 206 42.96 32.04 -6.09
CA TYR A 206 42.83 30.83 -5.27
C TYR A 206 42.07 29.71 -6.00
N VAL A 207 40.96 30.04 -6.67
CA VAL A 207 40.14 29.07 -7.42
C VAL A 207 40.92 28.49 -8.60
N LEU A 208 41.63 29.32 -9.34
CA LEU A 208 42.36 28.93 -10.54
C LEU A 208 43.63 28.12 -10.22
N GLU A 209 44.26 28.37 -9.07
CA GLU A 209 45.42 27.60 -8.61
C GLU A 209 45.04 26.27 -7.96
N ASN A 210 43.97 26.23 -7.16
CA ASN A 210 43.70 25.10 -6.26
C ASN A 210 42.49 24.25 -6.64
N ILE A 211 41.44 24.85 -7.21
CA ILE A 211 40.16 24.17 -7.48
C ILE A 211 40.08 23.74 -8.95
N PHE A 212 40.30 24.67 -9.87
CA PHE A 212 40.14 24.46 -11.30
C PHE A 212 41.03 23.33 -11.85
N PRO A 213 42.34 23.25 -11.54
CA PRO A 213 43.21 22.22 -12.12
C PRO A 213 42.80 20.81 -11.68
N ARG A 214 42.48 20.64 -10.39
CA ARG A 214 42.04 19.36 -9.82
C ARG A 214 40.71 18.91 -10.39
N MET A 215 39.75 19.82 -10.47
CA MET A 215 38.44 19.51 -11.06
C MET A 215 38.58 19.12 -12.53
N LYS A 216 39.42 19.83 -13.30
CA LYS A 216 39.66 19.52 -14.70
C LYS A 216 40.28 18.13 -14.87
N GLU A 217 41.29 17.79 -14.06
CA GLU A 217 41.92 16.47 -14.05
C GLU A 217 40.90 15.36 -13.74
N GLU A 218 40.09 15.55 -12.71
CA GLU A 218 39.05 14.59 -12.30
C GLU A 218 37.96 14.40 -13.37
N VAL A 219 37.56 15.47 -14.07
CA VAL A 219 36.64 15.39 -15.22
C VAL A 219 37.27 14.58 -16.35
N SER A 220 38.53 14.83 -16.68
CA SER A 220 39.26 14.10 -17.72
C SER A 220 39.45 12.61 -17.37
N LEU A 221 39.72 12.30 -16.10
CA LEU A 221 39.81 10.93 -15.58
C LEU A 221 38.46 10.21 -15.65
N ALA A 222 37.40 10.82 -15.13
CA ALA A 222 36.06 10.21 -15.10
C ALA A 222 35.48 9.94 -16.50
N LEU A 223 35.82 10.80 -17.47
CA LEU A 223 35.36 10.68 -18.85
C LEU A 223 36.37 10.02 -19.78
N GLU A 224 37.55 9.62 -19.31
CA GLU A 224 38.64 9.07 -20.13
C GLU A 224 38.83 9.86 -21.44
N CYS A 225 38.80 11.20 -21.35
CA CYS A 225 38.84 12.09 -22.50
C CYS A 225 39.71 13.32 -22.24
N ASP A 226 40.48 13.71 -23.25
CA ASP A 226 41.39 14.87 -23.18
C ASP A 226 40.70 16.19 -23.60
N ARG A 227 39.38 16.19 -23.77
CA ARG A 227 38.62 17.39 -24.11
C ARG A 227 38.52 18.30 -22.90
N ASN A 228 38.79 19.60 -23.08
CA ASN A 228 38.46 20.59 -22.07
C ASN A 228 36.95 20.84 -22.04
N LEU A 229 36.26 20.22 -21.08
CA LEU A 229 34.80 20.31 -20.89
C LEU A 229 34.39 21.25 -19.76
N VAL A 230 35.34 22.00 -19.20
CA VAL A 230 35.09 22.99 -18.16
C VAL A 230 35.28 24.36 -18.77
N CYS A 231 34.21 25.17 -18.82
CA CYS A 231 34.35 26.60 -19.05
C CYS A 231 34.70 27.31 -17.75
N CYS A 232 35.77 28.10 -17.80
CA CYS A 232 36.23 28.97 -16.73
C CYS A 232 36.74 30.28 -17.35
N GLY A 233 36.35 31.41 -16.76
CA GLY A 233 36.51 32.76 -17.34
C GLY A 233 37.85 33.01 -18.02
N GLU A 234 38.94 32.94 -17.25
CA GLU A 234 40.28 33.30 -17.74
C GLU A 234 40.83 32.39 -18.85
N PHE A 235 40.38 31.14 -18.93
CA PHE A 235 40.89 30.17 -19.91
C PHE A 235 40.02 30.07 -21.16
N ASN A 236 38.76 30.51 -21.10
CA ASN A 236 37.77 30.26 -22.15
C ASN A 236 37.15 31.53 -22.72
N PHE A 237 37.39 32.71 -22.13
CA PHE A 237 36.81 33.96 -22.61
C PHE A 237 37.60 34.52 -23.79
N LYS A 238 36.87 34.94 -24.81
CA LYS A 238 37.48 35.52 -26.01
C LYS A 238 37.97 36.95 -25.73
N PRO A 239 39.25 37.27 -26.03
CA PRO A 239 39.74 38.63 -25.91
C PRO A 239 38.92 39.61 -26.75
N GLY A 240 38.64 40.80 -26.21
CA GLY A 240 37.87 41.84 -26.90
C GLY A 240 36.34 41.70 -26.79
N VAL A 241 35.83 40.64 -26.15
CA VAL A 241 34.42 40.48 -25.81
C VAL A 241 34.21 40.82 -24.33
N SER A 242 33.05 41.39 -23.98
CA SER A 242 32.72 41.63 -22.58
C SER A 242 32.69 40.32 -21.79
N VAL A 243 33.37 40.31 -20.64
CA VAL A 243 33.32 39.24 -19.62
C VAL A 243 31.88 38.80 -19.37
N CYS A 244 30.96 39.77 -19.39
CA CYS A 244 29.56 39.52 -19.17
C CYS A 244 28.91 38.61 -20.20
N ILE A 245 29.20 38.87 -21.47
CA ILE A 245 28.67 38.12 -22.61
C ILE A 245 29.27 36.71 -22.61
N GLU A 246 30.55 36.58 -22.29
CA GLU A 246 31.22 35.29 -22.27
C GLU A 246 30.76 34.41 -21.10
N ALA A 247 30.47 34.98 -19.94
CA ALA A 247 29.85 34.25 -18.83
C ALA A 247 28.46 33.73 -19.21
N MET A 248 27.61 34.57 -19.81
CA MET A 248 26.29 34.16 -20.31
C MET A 248 26.41 33.03 -21.34
N ARG A 249 27.35 33.15 -22.28
CA ARG A 249 27.65 32.06 -23.23
C ARG A 249 28.03 30.78 -22.50
N CYS A 250 28.87 30.84 -21.47
CA CYS A 250 29.25 29.64 -20.73
C CYS A 250 28.11 29.04 -19.91
N ILE A 251 27.19 29.85 -19.38
CA ILE A 251 25.94 29.37 -18.77
C ILE A 251 25.10 28.62 -19.81
N GLU A 252 24.91 29.21 -20.99
CA GLU A 252 24.12 28.61 -22.07
C GLU A 252 24.72 27.29 -22.57
N GLU A 253 26.03 27.26 -22.79
CA GLU A 253 26.73 26.14 -23.41
C GLU A 253 27.08 25.01 -22.45
N SER A 254 27.00 25.24 -21.13
CA SER A 254 27.32 24.23 -20.11
C SER A 254 26.11 23.43 -19.69
N SER A 255 26.29 22.14 -19.43
CA SER A 255 25.22 21.27 -18.91
C SER A 255 24.92 21.53 -17.44
N VAL A 256 25.96 21.79 -16.64
CA VAL A 256 25.88 21.99 -15.19
C VAL A 256 26.71 23.20 -14.80
N ILE A 257 26.29 23.91 -13.75
CA ILE A 257 27.02 25.05 -13.21
C ILE A 257 27.51 24.72 -11.81
N ILE A 258 28.77 25.01 -11.51
CA ILE A 258 29.31 24.96 -10.16
C ILE A 258 29.55 26.39 -9.71
N PHE A 259 28.83 26.82 -8.68
CA PHE A 259 29.04 28.11 -8.04
C PHE A 259 30.02 27.95 -6.89
N VAL A 260 31.16 28.61 -6.95
CA VAL A 260 32.09 28.73 -5.82
C VAL A 260 31.59 29.85 -4.92
N VAL A 261 30.94 29.47 -3.83
CA VAL A 261 30.24 30.41 -2.95
C VAL A 261 31.15 30.84 -1.81
N SER A 262 31.49 32.12 -1.79
CA SER A 262 32.09 32.86 -0.69
C SER A 262 31.15 33.98 -0.23
N LYS A 263 31.53 34.70 0.83
CA LYS A 263 30.82 35.91 1.26
C LYS A 263 30.85 36.97 0.15
N ILE A 264 31.99 37.15 -0.51
CA ILE A 264 32.16 38.13 -1.59
C ILE A 264 31.28 37.76 -2.78
N PHE A 265 31.23 36.48 -3.15
CA PHE A 265 30.34 35.97 -4.20
C PHE A 265 28.86 36.33 -3.94
N CYS A 266 28.42 36.22 -2.69
CA CYS A 266 27.05 36.58 -2.29
C CYS A 266 26.80 38.11 -2.28
N GLU A 267 27.82 38.93 -2.24
CA GLU A 267 27.69 40.39 -2.22
C GLU A 267 27.62 40.98 -3.64
N LYS A 268 28.48 40.51 -4.56
CA LYS A 268 28.65 41.10 -5.89
C LYS A 268 27.43 40.93 -6.80
N SER A 269 26.97 42.03 -7.39
CA SER A 269 25.84 42.05 -8.33
C SER A 269 26.06 41.15 -9.56
N TRP A 270 27.31 41.03 -10.01
CA TRP A 270 27.66 40.19 -11.15
C TRP A 270 27.37 38.71 -10.90
N CYS A 271 27.85 38.17 -9.77
CA CYS A 271 27.60 36.78 -9.36
C CYS A 271 26.10 36.50 -9.18
N LYS A 272 25.35 37.47 -8.64
CA LYS A 272 23.88 37.36 -8.52
C LYS A 272 23.20 37.23 -9.88
N MET A 273 23.65 38.01 -10.86
CA MET A 273 23.09 37.96 -12.22
C MET A 273 23.36 36.60 -12.89
N GLU A 274 24.55 36.03 -12.74
CA GLU A 274 24.87 34.69 -13.25
C GLU A 274 23.98 33.61 -12.62
N VAL A 275 23.79 33.69 -11.30
CA VAL A 275 22.91 32.82 -10.51
C VAL A 275 21.45 32.92 -10.98
N ASP A 276 20.95 34.12 -11.21
CA ASP A 276 19.58 34.36 -11.69
C ASP A 276 19.39 33.90 -13.14
N THR A 277 20.40 34.10 -14.00
CA THR A 277 20.40 33.62 -15.39
C THR A 277 20.37 32.10 -15.44
N ALA A 278 21.21 31.44 -14.65
CA ALA A 278 21.21 29.99 -14.49
C ALA A 278 19.85 29.44 -14.04
N ASN A 279 19.22 30.09 -13.06
CA ASN A 279 17.89 29.73 -12.59
C ASN A 279 16.83 29.90 -13.68
N ALA A 280 16.84 31.03 -14.39
CA ALA A 280 15.89 31.31 -15.48
C ALA A 280 15.99 30.25 -16.60
N MET A 281 17.20 29.81 -16.92
CA MET A 281 17.47 28.74 -17.88
C MET A 281 17.25 27.32 -17.30
N ARG A 282 16.87 27.19 -16.02
CA ARG A 282 16.70 25.92 -15.30
C ARG A 282 17.96 25.05 -15.35
N LYS A 283 19.14 25.66 -15.37
CA LYS A 283 20.42 24.94 -15.36
C LYS A 283 20.59 24.25 -14.01
N PRO A 284 20.92 22.94 -13.99
CA PRO A 284 21.28 22.28 -12.75
C PRO A 284 22.57 22.91 -12.19
N ALA A 285 22.59 23.12 -10.88
CA ALA A 285 23.68 23.81 -10.20
C ALA A 285 24.12 23.10 -8.92
N ILE A 286 25.42 23.12 -8.65
CA ILE A 286 26.04 22.63 -7.41
C ILE A 286 26.68 23.83 -6.70
N LEU A 287 26.45 23.97 -5.40
CA LEU A 287 27.15 24.96 -4.58
C LEU A 287 28.44 24.35 -4.03
N LEU A 288 29.60 24.91 -4.38
CA LEU A 288 30.88 24.61 -3.74
C LEU A 288 31.18 25.72 -2.74
N MET A 289 30.90 25.47 -1.45
CA MET A 289 31.07 26.46 -0.38
C MET A 289 32.55 26.63 -0.06
N LEU A 290 33.15 27.76 -0.45
CA LEU A 290 34.55 28.08 -0.18
C LEU A 290 34.79 28.41 1.30
N GLU A 291 33.75 28.93 1.95
CA GLU A 291 33.72 29.27 3.37
C GLU A 291 32.28 29.17 3.93
N LYS A 292 32.13 29.38 5.23
CA LYS A 292 30.82 29.44 5.87
C LYS A 292 30.22 30.83 5.66
N VAL A 293 29.15 30.90 4.88
CA VAL A 293 28.38 32.12 4.59
C VAL A 293 27.08 32.10 5.39
N LYS A 294 26.65 33.26 5.93
CA LYS A 294 25.37 33.34 6.66
C LYS A 294 24.20 33.22 5.68
N LEU A 295 23.10 32.61 6.11
CA LEU A 295 21.93 32.42 5.25
C LEU A 295 21.31 33.74 4.78
N GLU A 296 21.40 34.79 5.60
CA GLU A 296 20.92 36.15 5.31
C GLU A 296 21.70 36.83 4.18
N GLU A 297 22.94 36.40 3.94
CA GLU A 297 23.80 36.96 2.89
C GLU A 297 23.52 36.29 1.53
N MET A 298 22.85 35.13 1.51
CA MET A 298 22.56 34.39 0.29
C MET A 298 21.38 34.98 -0.48
N THR A 299 21.46 34.97 -1.82
CA THR A 299 20.29 35.28 -2.65
C THR A 299 19.20 34.21 -2.48
N PRO A 300 17.92 34.53 -2.76
CA PRO A 300 16.83 33.56 -2.66
C PRO A 300 17.09 32.25 -3.44
N TYR A 301 17.75 32.33 -4.61
CA TYR A 301 18.08 31.14 -5.39
C TYR A 301 19.23 30.33 -4.79
N ILE A 302 20.29 30.97 -4.31
CA ILE A 302 21.38 30.27 -3.59
C ILE A 302 20.81 29.57 -2.34
N LEU A 303 19.96 30.25 -1.58
CA LEU A 303 19.31 29.66 -0.39
C LEU A 303 18.41 28.47 -0.76
N LYS A 304 17.68 28.56 -1.88
CA LYS A 304 16.88 27.44 -2.42
C LYS A 304 17.74 26.23 -2.79
N LEU A 305 18.89 26.45 -3.44
CA LEU A 305 19.85 25.39 -3.76
C LEU A 305 20.47 24.81 -2.49
N PHE A 306 20.84 25.66 -1.52
CA PHE A 306 21.40 25.27 -0.23
C PHE A 306 20.45 24.34 0.55
N ASN A 307 19.15 24.60 0.52
CA ASN A 307 18.13 23.80 1.18
C ASN A 307 17.78 22.49 0.45
N ARG A 308 18.14 22.34 -0.82
CA ARG A 308 17.96 21.11 -1.61
C ARG A 308 19.12 20.11 -1.46
N TYR A 309 20.07 20.37 -0.55
CA TYR A 309 21.24 19.54 -0.26
C TYR A 309 22.21 19.34 -1.45
N THR A 310 22.14 20.17 -2.50
CA THR A 310 23.07 20.13 -3.64
C THR A 310 24.32 20.98 -3.36
N ARG A 311 25.07 20.65 -2.30
CA ARG A 311 26.26 21.41 -1.88
C ARG A 311 27.46 20.53 -1.51
N ALA A 312 28.64 21.04 -1.80
CA ALA A 312 29.93 20.57 -1.30
C ALA A 312 30.59 21.68 -0.48
N SER A 313 31.48 21.34 0.43
CA SER A 313 32.30 22.30 1.18
C SER A 313 33.76 22.15 0.79
N TRP A 314 34.45 23.27 0.57
CA TRP A 314 35.89 23.28 0.39
C TRP A 314 36.59 23.30 1.74
N VAL A 315 37.48 22.33 1.97
CA VAL A 315 38.29 22.21 3.18
C VAL A 315 39.71 22.62 2.83
N LYS A 316 40.17 23.76 3.35
CA LYS A 316 41.55 24.22 3.14
C LYS A 316 42.53 23.34 3.93
N ASP A 317 43.61 22.91 3.29
CA ASP A 317 44.68 22.12 3.89
C ASP A 317 46.06 22.59 3.39
N GLN A 318 47.14 21.93 3.85
CA GLN A 318 48.52 22.26 3.48
C GLN A 318 48.82 22.09 1.99
N ASN A 319 47.98 21.34 1.27
CA ASN A 319 48.10 21.05 -0.15
C ASN A 319 47.07 21.85 -0.95
N GLY A 320 46.64 23.03 -0.52
CA GLY A 320 45.70 23.86 -1.28
C GLY A 320 44.22 23.53 -1.10
N GLY A 321 43.88 22.45 -0.39
CA GLY A 321 42.52 22.09 0.00
C GLY A 321 41.84 21.03 -0.87
N HIS A 322 40.75 20.46 -0.35
CA HIS A 322 39.98 19.41 -1.01
C HIS A 322 38.47 19.62 -0.76
N PRO A 323 37.60 19.16 -1.68
CA PRO A 323 36.17 19.25 -1.44
C PRO A 323 35.68 18.10 -0.54
N HIS A 324 34.59 18.36 0.17
CA HIS A 324 33.80 17.35 0.85
C HIS A 324 32.34 17.46 0.36
N PRO A 325 31.76 16.45 -0.29
CA PRO A 325 32.36 15.14 -0.63
C PRO A 325 33.51 15.25 -1.66
N PRO A 326 34.35 14.20 -1.82
CA PRO A 326 35.52 14.24 -2.69
C PRO A 326 35.14 14.38 -4.18
N TRP A 327 36.09 14.82 -5.02
CA TRP A 327 35.85 15.10 -6.43
C TRP A 327 35.13 14.00 -7.22
N PRO A 328 35.46 12.70 -7.10
CA PRO A 328 34.74 11.66 -7.83
C PRO A 328 33.23 11.65 -7.58
N VAL A 329 32.79 11.99 -6.37
CA VAL A 329 31.36 12.08 -6.01
C VAL A 329 30.72 13.32 -6.64
N ILE A 330 31.43 14.46 -6.63
CA ILE A 330 30.98 15.69 -7.26
C ILE A 330 30.87 15.50 -8.78
N ILE A 331 31.88 14.91 -9.43
CA ILE A 331 31.87 14.68 -10.87
C ILE A 331 30.79 13.67 -11.26
N THR A 332 30.58 12.61 -10.48
CA THR A 332 29.44 11.69 -10.69
C THR A 332 28.11 12.46 -10.63
N SER A 333 27.95 13.35 -9.65
CA SER A 333 26.75 14.19 -9.50
C SER A 333 26.57 15.13 -10.70
N VAL A 334 27.66 15.74 -11.20
CA VAL A 334 27.65 16.55 -12.42
C VAL A 334 27.16 15.75 -13.62
N LEU A 335 27.66 14.52 -13.81
CA LEU A 335 27.27 13.69 -14.95
C LEU A 335 25.79 13.28 -14.85
N GLU A 336 25.29 12.94 -13.67
CA GLU A 336 23.88 12.61 -13.43
C GLU A 336 22.96 13.81 -13.67
N LEU A 337 23.33 15.00 -13.19
CA LEU A 337 22.59 16.24 -13.41
C LEU A 337 22.58 16.63 -14.88
N GLY A 338 23.73 16.58 -15.56
CA GLY A 338 23.86 16.88 -16.98
C GLY A 338 23.07 15.91 -17.86
N SER A 339 23.11 14.61 -17.54
CA SER A 339 22.32 13.59 -18.24
C SER A 339 20.82 13.84 -18.09
N SER A 340 20.35 14.12 -16.86
CA SER A 340 18.93 14.38 -16.58
C SER A 340 18.44 15.64 -17.32
N PHE A 341 19.22 16.73 -17.26
CA PHE A 341 18.89 17.99 -17.95
C PHE A 341 18.83 17.82 -19.47
N ASN A 342 19.73 17.04 -20.06
CA ASN A 342 19.73 16.77 -21.51
C ASN A 342 18.50 15.96 -21.95
N VAL A 343 18.08 14.98 -21.14
CA VAL A 343 16.84 14.23 -21.41
C VAL A 343 15.61 15.15 -21.34
N GLU A 344 15.52 15.99 -20.31
CA GLU A 344 14.39 16.94 -20.15
C GLU A 344 14.31 17.95 -21.31
N ASN A 345 15.44 18.47 -21.78
CA ASN A 345 15.47 19.40 -22.92
C ASN A 345 15.07 18.72 -24.24
N GLN A 346 15.55 17.50 -24.51
CA GLN A 346 15.15 16.75 -25.72
C GLN A 346 13.64 16.51 -25.74
N THR A 347 13.09 16.06 -24.61
CA THR A 347 11.64 15.86 -24.48
C THR A 347 10.87 17.18 -24.67
N ARG A 348 11.37 18.30 -24.15
CA ARG A 348 10.73 19.61 -24.32
C ARG A 348 10.79 20.11 -25.77
N GLU A 349 11.91 19.92 -26.46
CA GLU A 349 12.05 20.27 -27.88
C GLU A 349 11.10 19.44 -28.75
N GLU A 350 10.98 18.14 -28.48
CA GLU A 350 10.03 17.24 -29.16
C GLU A 350 8.59 17.73 -28.98
N TYR A 351 8.15 18.01 -27.74
CA TYR A 351 6.81 18.54 -27.47
C TYR A 351 6.53 19.87 -28.17
N MET A 352 7.48 20.81 -28.16
CA MET A 352 7.32 22.10 -28.83
C MET A 352 7.22 21.94 -30.35
N SER A 353 7.94 20.98 -30.93
CA SER A 353 7.87 20.69 -32.36
C SER A 353 6.55 20.04 -32.77
N GLU A 354 6.02 19.11 -31.96
CA GLU A 354 4.71 18.50 -32.18
C GLU A 354 3.59 19.53 -32.09
N GLN A 355 3.67 20.46 -31.12
CA GLN A 355 2.69 21.52 -30.95
C GLN A 355 2.72 22.51 -32.12
N TYR A 356 3.90 22.89 -32.62
CA TYR A 356 4.02 23.75 -33.80
C TYR A 356 3.41 23.12 -35.06
N VAL A 357 3.60 21.80 -35.25
CA VAL A 357 2.99 21.06 -36.37
C VAL A 357 1.47 20.96 -36.22
N ALA A 358 0.96 20.80 -34.99
CA ALA A 358 -0.47 20.80 -34.73
C ALA A 358 -1.11 22.18 -35.03
N ASP A 359 -0.45 23.27 -34.63
CA ASP A 359 -0.92 24.64 -34.85
C ASP A 359 -0.82 25.05 -36.33
N SER A 360 0.19 24.61 -37.06
CA SER A 360 0.28 24.86 -38.51
C SER A 360 -0.82 24.13 -39.29
N ASN A 361 -1.12 22.88 -38.91
CA ASN A 361 -2.18 22.10 -39.55
C ASN A 361 -3.59 22.65 -39.20
N ALA A 362 -3.77 23.27 -38.03
CA ALA A 362 -5.03 23.91 -37.67
C ALA A 362 -5.30 25.17 -38.50
N ASN A 363 -4.25 25.92 -38.88
CA ASN A 363 -4.37 27.14 -39.69
C ASN A 363 -4.61 26.86 -41.19
N ASP A 364 -4.15 25.71 -41.71
CA ASP A 364 -4.39 25.29 -43.11
C ASP A 364 -5.80 24.75 -43.37
N VAL A 365 -6.59 24.48 -42.33
CA VAL A 365 -8.00 24.02 -42.44
C VAL A 365 -9.00 25.20 -42.42
N SER A 366 -8.50 26.42 -42.21
CA SER A 366 -9.32 27.65 -42.08
C SER A 366 -9.29 28.59 -43.30
N ILE A 367 -8.91 28.11 -44.49
CA ILE A 367 -8.95 28.87 -45.76
C ILE A 367 -9.99 28.30 -46.72
#